data_AF-A0A8S1CW71-F1
#
_entry.id   AF-A0A8S1CW71-F1
#
_cell.length_a   1.000
_cell.length_b   1.000
_cell.length_c   1.000
_cell.angle_alpha   90.00
_cell.angle_beta   90.00
_cell.angle_gamma   90.00
#
_symmetry.space_group_name_H-M   'P 1'
#
loop_
_entity.id
_entity.type
_entity.pdbx_description
1 polymer ?
#
loop_
_entity_poly.entity_id
_entity_poly.type
_entity_poly.pdbx_seq_one_letter_code
_entity_poly.pdbx_strand_id
1 'polypeptide(L)'
;MEFALKLCVVFALMEATQLTPLEDQKKKSMMVLETCRKEHQIPDGPLPELKEDSPRNLMCLVKCVMEGNYNKSISDIDSLHSEYQKRLRFLGVADEEFFTKEEGVYSKCKDVTKNVSDDCEKAAKLMLCVDKVSKTDGVKNPKTLLKE
;
A
#
# COMPACT_ATOMS: atom_id res chain seq x y z
N MET A 1 -1.62 -1.21 16.67
CA MET A 1 -0.51 -1.48 15.74
C MET A 1 -1.09 -2.21 14.52
N GLU A 2 -1.89 -1.58 13.64
CA GLU A 2 -1.62 -0.60 12.57
C GLU A 2 -0.85 -1.11 11.32
N PHE A 3 -0.31 -2.31 11.36
CA PHE A 3 0.91 -2.58 10.59
C PHE A 3 0.68 -3.10 9.16
N ALA A 4 -0.41 -3.84 8.96
CA ALA A 4 -0.94 -4.16 7.63
C ALA A 4 -2.08 -3.20 7.22
N LEU A 5 -2.55 -2.33 8.12
CA LEU A 5 -3.72 -1.50 7.84
C LEU A 5 -3.45 -0.55 6.66
N LYS A 6 -2.23 -0.04 6.51
CA LYS A 6 -1.82 0.91 5.46
C LYS A 6 -1.33 0.27 4.16
N LEU A 7 -1.34 -1.06 4.04
CA LEU A 7 -0.82 -1.80 2.86
C LEU A 7 -1.49 -1.49 1.54
N CYS A 8 -2.57 -0.74 1.60
CA CYS A 8 -3.13 -0.10 0.46
C CYS A 8 -3.18 1.41 0.70
N VAL A 9 -3.13 2.07 -0.43
CA VAL A 9 -3.91 3.26 -0.80
C VAL A 9 -5.44 3.11 -0.60
N VAL A 10 -5.87 2.24 0.32
CA VAL A 10 -7.22 2.15 0.88
C VAL A 10 -7.43 3.18 1.99
N PHE A 11 -6.38 3.74 2.62
CA PHE A 11 -6.57 4.68 3.73
C PHE A 11 -6.67 6.17 3.40
N ALA A 12 -6.47 6.56 2.15
CA ALA A 12 -7.05 7.83 1.68
C ALA A 12 -8.59 7.80 1.66
N LEU A 13 -9.21 6.63 1.90
CA LEU A 13 -10.65 6.39 1.72
C LEU A 13 -11.40 6.05 3.01
N MET A 14 -10.73 6.07 4.16
CA MET A 14 -11.33 5.49 5.37
C MET A 14 -12.16 6.46 6.20
N GLU A 15 -12.09 7.79 6.02
CA GLU A 15 -13.03 8.72 6.67
C GLU A 15 -13.20 10.02 5.86
N ALA A 16 -13.91 9.96 4.73
CA ALA A 16 -14.48 11.14 4.07
C ALA A 16 -15.54 10.70 3.05
N THR A 17 -16.81 10.86 3.40
CA THR A 17 -17.94 10.78 2.47
C THR A 17 -18.06 12.11 1.71
N GLN A 18 -18.27 12.04 0.39
CA GLN A 18 -18.74 13.07 -0.57
C GLN A 18 -17.89 13.30 -1.85
N LEU A 19 -17.04 12.34 -2.26
CA LEU A 19 -16.52 12.32 -3.64
C LEU A 19 -16.74 10.92 -4.23
N THR A 20 -17.66 10.80 -5.19
CA THR A 20 -17.98 9.54 -5.91
C THR A 20 -16.74 8.75 -6.38
N PRO A 21 -15.64 9.39 -6.86
CA PRO A 21 -14.42 8.68 -7.22
C PRO A 21 -13.75 7.90 -6.07
N LEU A 22 -13.86 8.37 -4.82
CA LEU A 22 -13.26 7.72 -3.66
C LEU A 22 -14.03 6.45 -3.27
N GLU A 23 -15.37 6.48 -3.32
CA GLU A 23 -16.20 5.32 -2.99
C GLU A 23 -16.03 4.17 -3.98
N ASP A 24 -15.89 4.48 -5.27
CA ASP A 24 -15.67 3.47 -6.30
C ASP A 24 -14.26 2.85 -6.22
N GLN A 25 -13.23 3.65 -5.92
CA GLN A 25 -11.90 3.10 -5.63
C GLN A 25 -11.92 2.22 -4.38
N LYS A 26 -12.66 2.61 -3.33
CA LYS A 26 -12.79 1.82 -2.10
C LYS A 26 -13.41 0.46 -2.38
N LYS A 27 -14.52 0.42 -3.13
CA LYS A 27 -15.18 -0.83 -3.53
C LYS A 27 -14.22 -1.71 -4.32
N LYS A 28 -13.51 -1.15 -5.31
CA LYS A 28 -12.54 -1.88 -6.11
C LYS A 28 -11.42 -2.48 -5.27
N SER A 29 -10.82 -1.71 -4.37
CA SER A 29 -9.75 -2.20 -3.50
C SER A 29 -10.24 -3.28 -2.52
N MET A 30 -11.48 -3.20 -2.03
CA MET A 30 -12.08 -4.24 -1.20
C MET A 30 -12.28 -5.55 -1.98
N MET A 31 -12.76 -5.47 -3.23
CA MET A 31 -12.87 -6.65 -4.10
C MET A 31 -11.52 -7.30 -4.40
N VAL A 32 -10.46 -6.50 -4.59
CA VAL A 32 -9.09 -7.01 -4.73
C VAL A 32 -8.67 -7.76 -3.47
N LEU A 33 -8.87 -7.16 -2.29
CA LEU A 33 -8.53 -7.79 -1.01
C LEU A 33 -9.27 -9.12 -0.84
N GLU A 34 -10.57 -9.17 -1.06
CA GLU A 34 -11.36 -10.40 -0.94
C GLU A 34 -10.90 -11.50 -1.91
N THR A 35 -10.58 -11.13 -3.15
CA THR A 35 -10.01 -12.05 -4.14
C THR A 35 -8.68 -12.61 -3.65
N CYS A 36 -7.75 -11.75 -3.22
CA CYS A 36 -6.44 -12.16 -2.74
C CYS A 36 -6.49 -13.00 -1.45
N ARG A 37 -7.46 -12.75 -0.56
CA ARG A 37 -7.67 -13.57 0.64
C ARG A 37 -8.04 -15.01 0.27
N LYS A 38 -8.97 -15.16 -0.68
CA LYS A 38 -9.39 -16.47 -1.18
C LYS A 38 -8.24 -17.21 -1.84
N GLU A 39 -7.48 -16.51 -2.69
CA GLU A 39 -6.32 -17.08 -3.39
C GLU A 39 -5.25 -17.61 -2.42
N HIS A 40 -4.97 -16.86 -1.36
CA HIS A 40 -3.93 -17.21 -0.37
C HIS A 40 -4.48 -17.90 0.89
N GLN A 41 -5.73 -18.34 0.87
CA GLN A 41 -6.38 -19.05 1.98
C GLN A 41 -6.25 -18.31 3.32
N ILE A 42 -6.36 -16.99 3.28
CA ILE A 42 -6.34 -16.13 4.48
C ILE A 42 -7.78 -16.08 5.02
N PRO A 43 -8.03 -16.53 6.27
CA PRO A 43 -9.37 -16.57 6.84
C PRO A 43 -9.97 -15.16 6.91
N ASP A 44 -11.29 -15.07 6.85
CA ASP A 44 -12.02 -13.83 7.07
C ASP A 44 -11.77 -13.28 8.49
N GLY A 45 -11.83 -11.94 8.63
CA GLY A 45 -11.56 -11.25 9.89
C GLY A 45 -10.42 -10.24 9.81
N PRO A 46 -9.84 -9.83 10.96
CA PRO A 46 -8.69 -8.93 10.99
C PRO A 46 -7.47 -9.57 10.33
N LEU A 47 -6.74 -8.81 9.50
CA LEU A 47 -5.47 -9.27 8.97
C LEU A 47 -4.41 -9.29 10.08
N PRO A 48 -3.59 -10.35 10.16
CA PRO A 48 -2.44 -10.36 11.06
C PRO A 48 -1.46 -9.24 10.67
N GLU A 49 -0.72 -8.75 11.66
CA GLU A 49 0.38 -7.81 11.46
C GLU A 49 1.48 -8.46 10.62
N LEU A 50 1.89 -7.78 9.55
CA LEU A 50 3.03 -8.18 8.74
C LEU A 50 4.32 -8.01 9.57
N LYS A 51 5.24 -8.96 9.47
CA LYS A 51 6.55 -8.99 10.17
C LYS A 51 7.56 -9.65 9.24
N GLU A 52 8.86 -9.50 9.54
CA GLU A 52 9.93 -10.12 8.75
C GLU A 52 9.79 -11.65 8.65
N ASP A 53 9.28 -12.29 9.70
CA ASP A 53 9.04 -13.74 9.82
C ASP A 53 7.59 -14.14 9.52
N SER A 54 6.82 -13.27 8.85
CA SER A 54 5.43 -13.56 8.54
C SER A 54 5.25 -14.83 7.69
N PRO A 55 4.13 -15.54 7.87
CA PRO A 55 3.77 -16.64 6.99
C PRO A 55 3.78 -16.23 5.51
N ARG A 56 4.28 -17.10 4.64
CA ARG A 56 4.41 -16.84 3.20
C ARG A 56 3.08 -16.43 2.55
N ASN A 57 1.96 -17.03 2.97
CA ASN A 57 0.64 -16.66 2.46
C ASN A 57 0.25 -15.21 2.79
N LEU A 58 0.66 -14.69 3.96
CA LEU A 58 0.48 -13.28 4.31
C LEU A 58 1.36 -12.36 3.45
N MET A 59 2.61 -12.75 3.21
CA MET A 59 3.50 -12.01 2.31
C MET A 59 2.95 -11.99 0.86
N CYS A 60 2.39 -13.11 0.40
CA CYS A 60 1.76 -13.17 -0.91
C CYS A 60 0.44 -12.39 -0.98
N LEU A 61 -0.33 -12.33 0.10
CA LEU A 61 -1.49 -11.43 0.19
C LEU A 61 -1.07 -9.98 -0.06
N VAL A 62 0.02 -9.52 0.55
CA VAL A 62 0.58 -8.19 0.32
C VAL A 62 0.89 -7.96 -1.16
N LYS A 63 1.63 -8.89 -1.77
CA LYS A 63 1.93 -8.84 -3.20
C LYS A 63 0.66 -8.75 -4.04
N CYS A 64 -0.28 -9.68 -3.87
CA CYS A 64 -1.51 -9.74 -4.65
C CYS A 64 -2.32 -8.46 -4.53
N VAL A 65 -2.43 -7.90 -3.31
CA VAL A 65 -3.16 -6.65 -3.08
C VAL A 65 -2.47 -5.47 -3.76
N MET A 66 -1.14 -5.38 -3.69
CA MET A 66 -0.39 -4.33 -4.39
C MET A 66 -0.59 -4.45 -5.91
N GLU A 67 -0.33 -5.62 -6.48
CA GLU A 67 -0.43 -5.82 -7.93
C GLU A 67 -1.87 -5.67 -8.44
N GLY A 68 -2.85 -6.21 -7.72
CA GLY A 68 -4.27 -6.13 -8.09
C GLY A 68 -4.85 -4.72 -7.99
N ASN A 69 -4.36 -3.90 -7.04
CA ASN A 69 -4.77 -2.52 -6.97
C ASN A 69 -4.23 -1.73 -8.16
N TYR A 70 -2.93 -1.81 -8.46
CA TYR A 70 -2.30 -0.96 -9.47
C TYR A 70 -2.25 -1.55 -10.88
N ASN A 71 -2.56 -2.84 -11.04
CA ASN A 71 -2.34 -3.58 -12.28
C ASN A 71 -0.88 -3.48 -12.76
N LYS A 72 0.06 -3.60 -11.82
CA LYS A 72 1.51 -3.50 -12.01
C LYS A 72 2.18 -4.62 -11.24
N SER A 73 3.32 -5.12 -11.72
CA SER A 73 4.05 -6.17 -11.01
C SER A 73 4.97 -5.61 -9.94
N ILE A 74 5.12 -6.33 -8.83
CA ILE A 74 6.12 -6.03 -7.79
C ILE A 74 7.56 -6.19 -8.29
N SER A 75 7.77 -6.88 -9.42
CA SER A 75 9.08 -6.93 -10.06
C SER A 75 9.47 -5.62 -10.75
N ASP A 76 8.50 -4.72 -10.99
CA ASP A 76 8.71 -3.39 -11.54
C ASP A 76 8.22 -2.33 -10.54
N ILE A 77 9.03 -2.14 -9.49
CA ILE A 77 8.70 -1.30 -8.34
C ILE A 77 8.58 0.17 -8.74
N ASP A 78 9.37 0.66 -9.69
CA ASP A 78 9.28 2.03 -10.22
C ASP A 78 7.92 2.26 -10.91
N SER A 79 7.45 1.30 -11.71
CA SER A 79 6.14 1.40 -12.38
C SER A 79 4.97 1.29 -11.39
N LEU A 80 5.10 0.46 -10.36
CA LEU A 80 4.12 0.35 -9.28
C LEU A 80 4.01 1.67 -8.49
N HIS A 81 5.15 2.27 -8.15
CA HIS A 81 5.22 3.53 -7.45
C HIS A 81 4.69 4.71 -8.30
N SER A 82 5.03 4.76 -9.58
CA SER A 82 4.47 5.76 -10.50
C SER A 82 2.94 5.68 -10.60
N GLU A 83 2.38 4.47 -10.69
CA GLU A 83 0.92 4.28 -10.73
C GLU A 83 0.25 4.65 -9.40
N TYR A 84 0.93 4.36 -8.28
CA TYR A 84 0.51 4.84 -6.97
C TYR A 84 0.40 6.37 -6.92
N GLN A 85 1.47 7.08 -7.29
CA GLN A 85 1.46 8.55 -7.28
C GLN A 85 0.38 9.13 -8.20
N LYS A 86 0.21 8.57 -9.42
CA LYS A 86 -0.85 8.98 -10.36
C LYS A 86 -2.24 8.88 -9.73
N ARG A 87 -2.52 7.81 -8.98
CA ARG A 87 -3.81 7.63 -8.33
C ARG A 87 -4.05 8.63 -7.21
N LEU A 88 -3.05 8.90 -6.38
CA LEU A 88 -3.20 9.93 -5.35
C LEU A 88 -3.46 11.32 -5.95
N ARG A 89 -2.76 11.66 -7.04
CA ARG A 89 -2.97 12.91 -7.79
C ARG A 89 -4.37 12.97 -8.39
N PHE A 90 -4.82 11.89 -9.03
CA PHE A 90 -6.17 11.80 -9.59
C PHE A 90 -7.26 11.96 -8.53
N LEU A 91 -7.06 11.38 -7.35
CA LEU A 91 -7.99 11.48 -6.25
C LEU A 91 -7.96 12.84 -5.53
N GLY A 92 -6.93 13.67 -5.78
CA GLY A 92 -6.78 14.97 -5.14
C GLY A 92 -6.61 14.89 -3.61
N VAL A 93 -6.10 13.77 -3.11
CA VAL A 93 -6.03 13.48 -1.66
C VAL A 93 -4.68 13.85 -1.03
N ALA A 94 -3.71 14.28 -1.83
CA ALA A 94 -2.35 14.57 -1.38
C ALA A 94 -1.84 15.88 -2.00
N ASP A 95 -1.10 16.66 -1.22
CA ASP A 95 -0.42 17.87 -1.67
C ASP A 95 1.02 17.58 -2.15
N GLU A 96 1.69 18.58 -2.71
CA GLU A 96 3.07 18.42 -3.18
C GLU A 96 4.09 18.16 -2.05
N GLU A 97 3.80 18.61 -0.82
CA GLU A 97 4.64 18.30 0.34
C GLU A 97 4.61 16.79 0.64
N PHE A 98 3.43 16.19 0.61
CA PHE A 98 3.24 14.75 0.74
C PHE A 98 4.01 13.99 -0.33
N PHE A 99 3.87 14.37 -1.60
CA PHE A 99 4.57 13.68 -2.70
C PHE A 99 6.09 13.78 -2.55
N THR A 100 6.61 14.92 -2.12
CA THR A 100 8.05 15.10 -1.88
C THR A 100 8.56 14.17 -0.77
N LYS A 101 7.79 14.06 0.32
CA LYS A 101 8.13 13.17 1.44
C LYS A 101 8.01 11.69 1.07
N GLU A 102 6.94 11.32 0.37
CA GLU A 102 6.69 9.97 -0.12
C GLU A 102 7.79 9.51 -1.08
N GLU A 103 8.22 10.37 -2.01
CA GLU A 103 9.36 10.10 -2.89
C GLU A 103 10.65 9.83 -2.10
N GLY A 104 10.85 10.57 -1.00
CA GLY A 104 11.96 10.33 -0.08
C GLY A 104 11.91 8.95 0.60
N VAL A 105 10.71 8.53 1.03
CA VAL A 105 10.48 7.18 1.58
C VAL A 105 10.75 6.11 0.52
N TYR A 106 10.20 6.30 -0.68
CA TYR A 106 10.36 5.40 -1.81
C TYR A 106 11.84 5.19 -2.16
N SER A 107 12.60 6.28 -2.32
CA SER A 107 14.03 6.26 -2.62
C SER A 107 14.84 5.47 -1.59
N LYS A 108 14.50 5.58 -0.29
CA LYS A 108 15.14 4.82 0.79
C LYS A 108 14.77 3.33 0.78
N CYS A 109 13.60 2.97 0.25
CA CYS A 109 13.05 1.63 0.37
C CYS A 109 13.13 0.79 -0.91
N LYS A 110 13.23 1.38 -2.10
CA LYS A 110 13.25 0.61 -3.36
C LYS A 110 14.43 -0.37 -3.46
N ASP A 111 15.53 -0.10 -2.77
CA ASP A 111 16.74 -0.93 -2.82
C ASP A 111 16.68 -2.18 -1.91
N VAL A 112 15.74 -2.23 -0.96
CA VAL A 112 15.61 -3.39 -0.03
C VAL A 112 15.16 -4.67 -0.75
N THR A 113 14.67 -4.54 -1.97
CA THR A 113 14.14 -5.64 -2.79
C THR A 113 15.11 -6.12 -3.86
N LYS A 114 16.22 -5.39 -4.14
CA LYS A 114 17.13 -5.66 -5.27
C LYS A 114 17.70 -7.08 -5.31
N ASN A 115 17.97 -7.66 -4.14
CA ASN A 115 18.58 -8.99 -4.00
C ASN A 115 17.58 -10.05 -3.51
N VAL A 116 16.29 -9.74 -3.51
CA VAL A 116 15.24 -10.66 -3.07
C VAL A 116 14.67 -11.33 -4.31
N SER A 117 14.80 -12.65 -4.45
CA SER A 117 14.29 -13.35 -5.64
C SER A 117 12.80 -13.63 -5.56
N ASP A 118 12.26 -13.78 -4.34
CA ASP A 118 10.86 -14.11 -4.12
C ASP A 118 9.97 -12.87 -4.14
N ASP A 119 8.98 -12.83 -5.02
CA ASP A 119 8.11 -11.67 -5.19
C ASP A 119 7.22 -11.39 -3.97
N CYS A 120 6.80 -12.42 -3.23
CA CYS A 120 6.02 -12.22 -2.01
C CYS A 120 6.89 -11.59 -0.93
N GLU A 121 8.12 -12.07 -0.77
CA GLU A 121 9.12 -11.52 0.14
C GLU A 121 9.53 -10.10 -0.26
N LYS A 122 9.70 -9.81 -1.57
CA LYS A 122 9.93 -8.44 -2.08
C LYS A 122 8.84 -7.50 -1.61
N ALA A 123 7.57 -7.88 -1.83
CA ALA A 123 6.42 -7.07 -1.47
C ALA A 123 6.38 -6.81 0.04
N ALA A 124 6.59 -7.84 0.85
CA ALA A 124 6.62 -7.74 2.30
C ALA A 124 7.75 -6.83 2.80
N LYS A 125 8.99 -7.02 2.30
CA LYS A 125 10.15 -6.20 2.66
C LYS A 125 9.99 -4.74 2.26
N LEU A 126 9.46 -4.49 1.07
CA LEU A 126 9.16 -3.13 0.62
C LEU A 126 8.17 -2.46 1.57
N MET A 127 7.07 -3.14 1.91
CA MET A 127 6.07 -2.60 2.84
C MET A 127 6.64 -2.34 4.24
N LEU A 128 7.40 -3.30 4.78
CA LEU A 128 8.06 -3.17 6.08
C LEU A 128 8.97 -1.94 6.12
N CYS A 129 9.75 -1.72 5.05
CA CYS A 129 10.57 -0.52 4.93
C CYS A 129 9.74 0.75 4.86
N VAL A 130 8.72 0.79 3.98
CA VAL A 130 7.86 1.97 3.80
C VAL A 130 7.18 2.35 5.12
N ASP A 131 6.64 1.40 5.88
CA ASP A 131 6.02 1.67 7.19
C ASP A 131 7.03 2.24 8.19
N LYS A 132 8.22 1.64 8.29
CA LYS A 132 9.29 2.09 9.19
C LYS A 132 9.79 3.50 8.87
N VAL A 133 10.07 3.76 7.59
CA VAL A 133 10.62 5.06 7.13
C VAL A 133 9.53 6.14 7.19
N SER A 134 8.29 5.84 6.81
CA SER A 134 7.18 6.80 6.90
C SER A 134 6.93 7.27 8.34
N LYS A 135 7.04 6.36 9.33
CA LYS A 135 6.95 6.71 10.75
C LYS A 135 8.10 7.60 11.21
N THR A 136 9.31 7.32 10.72
CA THR A 136 10.53 8.08 11.08
C THR A 136 10.51 9.48 10.47
N ASP A 137 10.14 9.59 9.19
CA ASP A 137 10.15 10.84 8.43
C ASP A 137 8.87 11.68 8.65
N GLY A 138 7.95 11.22 9.51
CA GLY A 138 6.72 11.92 9.83
C GLY A 138 5.80 12.10 8.62
N VAL A 139 5.85 11.17 7.66
CA VAL A 139 4.95 11.17 6.50
C VAL A 139 3.55 10.85 7.02
N LYS A 140 2.76 11.90 7.20
CA LYS A 140 1.36 11.75 7.60
C LYS A 140 0.59 11.21 6.40
N ASN A 141 -0.19 10.18 6.67
CA ASN A 141 -1.17 9.65 5.72
C ASN A 141 -2.04 10.83 5.24
N PRO A 142 -2.42 10.91 3.94
CA PRO A 142 -3.26 11.97 3.38
C PRO A 142 -4.61 12.27 4.09
N LYS A 143 -4.92 11.61 5.21
CA LYS A 143 -5.99 11.97 6.16
C LYS A 143 -5.98 13.45 6.58
N THR A 144 -4.87 14.18 6.52
CA THR A 144 -4.82 15.59 6.93
C THR A 144 -5.40 16.60 5.95
N LEU A 145 -5.76 16.23 4.70
CA LEU A 145 -6.26 17.18 3.71
C LEU A 145 -7.79 17.16 3.50
N LEU A 146 -8.51 16.28 4.20
CA LEU A 146 -9.98 16.19 4.15
C LEU A 146 -10.65 16.68 5.45
N LYS A 147 -9.88 17.33 6.33
CA LYS A 147 -10.39 18.03 7.51
C LYS A 147 -9.61 19.35 7.72
N GLU A 148 -9.89 20.29 6.84
CA GLU A 148 -10.37 21.63 7.23
C GLU A 148 -11.70 21.89 6.50
#